data_AF-A0A662PAA2-F1
#
_entry.id   AF-A0A662PAA2-F1
#
_cell.length_a   1.000
_cell.length_b   1.000
_cell.length_c   1.000
_cell.angle_alpha   90.00
_cell.angle_beta   90.00
_cell.angle_gamma   90.00
#
_symmetry.space_group_name_H-M   'P 1'
#
loop_
_entity.id
_entity.type
_entity.pdbx_description
1 polymer ?
#
loop_
_entity_poly.entity_id
_entity_poly.type
_entity_poly.pdbx_seq_one_letter_code
_entity_poly.pdbx_strand_id
1 'polypeptide(L)'
;MQKFIFIELQKFLGDKMNVEEYIKNKLKKEKLHFTLIDPDSEIAKNSEALKSLKDINTDAILIGGSTQVRGEELDSLIKSIKKFTTVPVIIFPGGVGGISRYADAIFFMSL
;
A
#
# COMPACT_ATOMS: atom_id res chain seq x y z
N MET A 1 25.69 13.13 -20.48
CA MET A 1 25.11 11.81 -20.82
C MET A 1 24.24 11.21 -19.72
N GLN A 2 24.61 11.26 -18.43
CA GLN A 2 23.79 10.71 -17.34
C GLN A 2 22.43 11.41 -17.11
N LYS A 3 22.33 12.74 -17.34
CA LYS A 3 21.06 13.49 -17.21
C LYS A 3 19.98 13.06 -18.21
N PHE A 4 20.35 12.60 -19.40
CA PHE A 4 19.38 12.17 -20.44
C PHE A 4 18.75 10.82 -20.09
N ILE A 5 19.57 9.88 -19.60
CA ILE A 5 19.13 8.54 -19.18
C ILE A 5 18.15 8.62 -17.99
N PHE A 6 18.37 9.54 -17.05
CA PHE A 6 17.51 9.71 -15.87
C PHE A 6 16.09 10.21 -16.25
N ILE A 7 15.98 11.10 -17.25
CA ILE A 7 14.71 11.65 -17.74
C ILE A 7 13.90 10.59 -18.50
N GLU A 8 14.56 9.73 -19.30
CA GLU A 8 13.88 8.64 -20.00
C GLU A 8 13.37 7.54 -19.06
N LEU A 9 14.12 7.22 -18.00
CA LEU A 9 13.69 6.27 -16.97
C LEU A 9 12.43 6.74 -16.22
N GLN A 10 12.31 8.02 -15.87
CA GLN A 10 11.09 8.56 -15.26
C GLN A 10 9.90 8.55 -16.21
N LYS A 11 10.11 8.85 -17.50
CA LYS A 11 9.05 8.74 -18.52
C LYS A 11 8.56 7.30 -18.69
N PHE A 12 9.41 6.31 -18.46
CA PHE A 12 9.07 4.88 -18.54
C PHE A 12 8.38 4.34 -17.29
N LEU A 13 8.70 4.86 -16.10
CA LEU A 13 8.18 4.38 -14.81
C LEU A 13 6.86 5.05 -14.40
N GLY A 14 6.46 6.13 -15.11
CA GLY A 14 5.40 7.03 -14.67
C GLY A 14 5.79 7.75 -13.37
N ASP A 15 5.00 8.76 -12.96
CA ASP A 15 5.16 9.42 -11.67
C ASP A 15 4.71 8.50 -10.51
N LYS A 16 5.27 7.28 -10.43
CA LYS A 16 5.04 6.38 -9.30
C LYS A 16 5.76 6.96 -8.08
N MET A 17 4.96 7.32 -7.08
CA MET A 17 5.44 7.77 -5.78
C MET A 17 6.40 6.74 -5.17
N ASN A 18 7.60 7.18 -4.78
CA ASN A 18 8.47 6.40 -3.91
C ASN A 18 7.94 6.47 -2.47
N VAL A 19 7.45 5.33 -1.95
CA VAL A 19 6.81 5.26 -0.63
C VAL A 19 7.78 5.58 0.52
N GLU A 20 9.05 5.18 0.42
CA GLU A 20 10.06 5.48 1.44
C GLU A 20 10.32 6.99 1.52
N GLU A 21 10.50 7.64 0.38
CA GLU A 21 10.71 9.09 0.31
C GLU A 21 9.47 9.86 0.81
N TYR A 22 8.27 9.42 0.42
CA TYR A 22 7.00 9.95 0.93
C TYR A 22 6.96 9.93 2.47
N ILE A 23 7.21 8.76 3.08
CA ILE A 23 7.21 8.57 4.54
C ILE A 23 8.27 9.47 5.20
N LYS A 24 9.51 9.45 4.70
CA LYS A 24 10.62 10.25 5.27
C LYS A 24 10.34 11.75 5.20
N ASN A 25 9.72 12.23 4.13
CA ASN A 25 9.41 13.65 3.98
C ASN A 25 8.25 14.09 4.88
N LYS A 26 7.24 13.24 5.08
CA LYS A 26 6.12 13.53 5.97
C LYS A 26 6.54 13.51 7.44
N LEU A 27 7.39 12.55 7.85
CA LEU A 27 7.96 12.45 9.20
C LEU A 27 8.75 13.68 9.66
N LYS A 28 9.28 14.50 8.73
CA LYS A 28 9.96 15.76 9.07
C LYS A 28 9.00 16.81 9.64
N LYS A 29 7.69 16.66 9.43
CA LYS A 29 6.66 17.66 9.76
C LYS A 29 5.73 17.17 10.87
N GLU A 30 5.39 15.88 10.86
CA GLU A 30 4.38 15.32 11.75
C GLU A 30 4.58 13.83 12.03
N LYS A 31 3.87 13.30 13.03
CA LYS A 31 3.78 11.86 13.27
C LYS A 31 2.86 11.23 12.23
N LEU A 32 3.15 9.99 11.85
CA LEU A 32 2.34 9.26 10.90
C LEU A 32 1.43 8.24 11.57
N HIS A 33 0.22 8.14 11.04
CA HIS A 33 -0.78 7.14 11.38
C HIS A 33 -0.95 6.18 10.20
N PHE A 34 -0.80 4.88 10.44
CA PHE A 34 -1.05 3.85 9.44
C PHE A 34 -2.23 2.98 9.88
N THR A 35 -3.16 2.73 8.95
CA THR A 35 -4.33 1.87 9.20
C THR A 35 -4.03 0.46 8.72
N LEU A 36 -4.02 -0.51 9.62
CA LEU A 36 -3.91 -1.93 9.26
C LEU A 36 -5.27 -2.52 8.92
N ILE A 37 -5.38 -3.10 7.74
CA ILE A 37 -6.51 -3.92 7.31
C ILE A 37 -6.04 -5.36 7.24
N ASP A 38 -6.62 -6.19 8.12
CA ASP A 38 -6.49 -7.62 8.04
C ASP A 38 -7.34 -8.15 6.87
N PRO A 39 -6.74 -8.83 5.87
CA PRO A 39 -7.48 -9.42 4.76
C PRO A 39 -8.62 -10.37 5.18
N ASP A 40 -8.53 -10.99 6.35
CA ASP A 40 -9.56 -11.91 6.85
C ASP A 40 -10.69 -11.21 7.62
N SER A 41 -10.57 -9.90 7.87
CA SER A 41 -11.58 -9.11 8.58
C SER A 41 -12.89 -8.96 7.80
N GLU A 42 -13.99 -8.75 8.54
CA GLU A 42 -15.30 -8.44 7.94
C GLU A 42 -15.25 -7.16 7.07
N ILE A 43 -14.42 -6.19 7.47
CA ILE A 43 -14.22 -4.94 6.72
C ILE A 43 -13.61 -5.24 5.35
N ALA A 44 -12.57 -6.08 5.28
CA ALA A 44 -11.93 -6.45 4.02
C ALA A 44 -12.88 -7.18 3.06
N LYS A 45 -13.83 -7.94 3.61
CA LYS A 45 -14.83 -8.71 2.86
C LYS A 45 -16.06 -7.88 2.44
N ASN A 46 -16.19 -6.66 2.94
CA ASN A 46 -17.33 -5.80 2.69
C ASN A 46 -16.94 -4.53 1.92
N SER A 47 -17.28 -4.49 0.63
CA SER A 47 -16.99 -3.34 -0.23
C SER A 47 -17.62 -2.01 0.22
N GLU A 48 -18.75 -2.06 0.92
CA GLU A 48 -19.38 -0.85 1.48
C GLU A 48 -18.58 -0.33 2.67
N ALA A 49 -18.09 -1.24 3.53
CA ALA A 49 -17.23 -0.89 4.65
C ALA A 49 -15.93 -0.24 4.15
N LEU A 50 -15.35 -0.73 3.05
CA LEU A 50 -14.14 -0.14 2.44
C LEU A 50 -14.35 1.29 1.92
N LYS A 51 -15.58 1.75 1.66
CA LYS A 51 -15.83 3.14 1.27
C LYS A 51 -15.50 4.13 2.38
N SER A 52 -15.58 3.70 3.65
CA SER A 52 -15.22 4.54 4.80
C SER A 52 -13.76 5.02 4.75
N LEU A 53 -12.89 4.35 3.99
CA LEU A 53 -11.49 4.74 3.76
C LEU A 53 -11.33 6.12 3.11
N LYS A 54 -12.39 6.65 2.48
CA LYS A 54 -12.38 8.03 1.93
C LYS A 54 -12.32 9.09 3.01
N ASP A 55 -12.85 8.77 4.19
CA ASP A 55 -13.07 9.72 5.27
C ASP A 55 -12.03 9.56 6.40
N ILE A 56 -11.14 8.58 6.30
CA ILE A 56 -10.11 8.36 7.31
C ILE A 56 -8.92 9.29 7.08
N ASN A 57 -8.46 9.93 8.14
CA ASN A 57 -7.20 10.69 8.13
C ASN A 57 -6.04 9.75 8.47
N THR A 58 -5.54 9.02 7.48
CA THR A 58 -4.41 8.10 7.59
C THR A 58 -3.32 8.45 6.58
N ASP A 59 -2.07 8.08 6.84
CA ASP A 59 -0.93 8.35 5.97
C ASP A 59 -0.58 7.17 5.06
N ALA A 60 -0.98 5.96 5.44
CA ALA A 60 -0.85 4.75 4.64
C ALA A 60 -1.85 3.70 5.10
N ILE A 61 -2.20 2.79 4.20
CA ILE A 61 -2.93 1.58 4.52
C ILE A 61 -1.95 0.40 4.51
N LEU A 62 -1.90 -0.34 5.62
CA LEU A 62 -1.18 -1.60 5.70
C LEU A 62 -2.15 -2.75 5.40
N ILE A 63 -1.70 -3.73 4.62
CA ILE A 63 -2.44 -4.97 4.36
C ILE A 63 -1.65 -6.13 4.94
N GLY A 64 -2.24 -6.83 5.91
CA GLY A 64 -1.53 -7.89 6.63
C GLY A 64 -2.15 -8.22 7.97
N GLY A 65 -1.45 -9.01 8.78
CA GLY A 65 -1.96 -9.48 10.08
C GLY A 65 -2.45 -10.93 10.04
N SER A 66 -2.85 -11.42 8.86
CA SER A 66 -3.19 -12.83 8.63
C SER A 66 -2.29 -13.51 7.59
N THR A 67 -2.44 -14.84 7.47
CA THR A 67 -1.59 -15.69 6.60
C THR A 67 -2.35 -16.41 5.50
N GLN A 68 -3.69 -16.32 5.48
CA GLN A 68 -4.55 -17.13 4.60
C GLN A 68 -4.82 -16.47 3.24
N VAL A 69 -5.07 -15.17 3.20
CA VAL A 69 -5.40 -14.47 1.94
C VAL A 69 -4.17 -14.28 1.05
N ARG A 70 -4.26 -14.76 -0.20
CA ARG A 70 -3.14 -14.82 -1.16
C ARG A 70 -3.62 -14.66 -2.60
N GLY A 71 -2.69 -14.37 -3.52
CA GLY A 71 -2.96 -14.39 -4.96
C GLY A 71 -4.10 -13.45 -5.38
N GLU A 72 -5.06 -13.97 -6.14
CA GLU A 72 -6.16 -13.18 -6.72
C GLU A 72 -7.05 -12.51 -5.67
N GLU A 73 -7.23 -13.14 -4.50
CA GLU A 73 -8.03 -12.57 -3.40
C GLU A 73 -7.34 -11.32 -2.83
N LEU A 74 -6.04 -11.42 -2.55
CA LEU A 74 -5.23 -10.29 -2.10
C LEU A 74 -5.17 -9.17 -3.16
N ASP A 75 -5.00 -9.55 -4.42
CA ASP A 75 -4.98 -8.61 -5.55
C ASP A 75 -6.31 -7.84 -5.66
N SER A 76 -7.42 -8.54 -5.50
CA SER A 76 -8.77 -7.97 -5.57
C SER A 76 -9.06 -7.04 -4.39
N LEU A 77 -8.61 -7.40 -3.19
CA LEU A 77 -8.69 -6.54 -2.01
C LEU A 77 -7.90 -5.25 -2.22
N ILE A 78 -6.61 -5.34 -2.60
CA ILE A 78 -5.75 -4.17 -2.80
C ILE A 78 -6.34 -3.24 -3.89
N LYS A 79 -6.79 -3.80 -5.02
CA LYS A 79 -7.45 -3.01 -6.07
C LYS A 79 -8.71 -2.32 -5.56
N SER A 80 -9.49 -2.97 -4.70
CA SER A 80 -10.73 -2.39 -4.16
C SER A 80 -10.44 -1.25 -3.20
N ILE A 81 -9.46 -1.43 -2.31
CA ILE A 81 -8.99 -0.38 -1.38
C ILE A 81 -8.52 0.85 -2.15
N LYS A 82 -7.70 0.66 -3.20
CA LYS A 82 -7.15 1.77 -4.01
C LYS A 82 -8.21 2.57 -4.79
N LYS A 83 -9.45 2.09 -4.88
CA LYS A 83 -10.57 2.89 -5.43
C LYS A 83 -11.06 3.98 -4.47
N PHE A 84 -10.75 3.83 -3.18
CA PHE A 84 -11.32 4.65 -2.10
C PHE A 84 -10.26 5.42 -1.31
N THR A 85 -8.98 5.31 -1.68
CA THR A 85 -7.90 6.04 -1.02
C THR A 85 -6.85 6.52 -2.04
N THR A 86 -6.16 7.59 -1.68
CA THR A 86 -5.01 8.12 -2.43
C THR A 86 -3.68 7.89 -1.71
N VAL A 87 -3.71 7.42 -0.46
CA VAL A 87 -2.50 7.11 0.32
C VAL A 87 -1.91 5.76 -0.11
N PRO A 88 -0.60 5.53 0.08
CA PRO A 88 0.02 4.27 -0.31
C PRO A 88 -0.61 3.07 0.40
N VAL A 89 -0.77 1.98 -0.35
CA VAL A 89 -1.13 0.65 0.17
C VAL A 89 0.14 -0.19 0.28
N ILE A 90 0.50 -0.57 1.49
CA ILE A 90 1.78 -1.23 1.82
C ILE A 90 1.48 -2.63 2.37
N ILE A 91 2.17 -3.64 1.86
CA ILE A 91 2.08 -4.99 2.43
C ILE A 91 2.84 -5.03 3.76
N PHE A 92 2.13 -5.49 4.80
CA PHE A 92 2.66 -5.86 6.12
C PHE A 92 2.70 -7.38 6.20
N PRO A 93 3.81 -8.04 5.83
CA PRO A 93 3.79 -9.47 5.56
C PRO A 93 3.62 -10.31 6.83
N GLY A 94 2.64 -11.21 6.84
CA GLY A 94 2.51 -12.29 7.84
C GLY A 94 3.16 -13.61 7.41
N GLY A 95 3.64 -13.71 6.16
CA GLY A 95 4.26 -14.90 5.58
C GLY A 95 4.44 -14.78 4.06
N VAL A 96 5.09 -15.78 3.44
CA VAL A 96 5.53 -15.74 2.02
C VAL A 96 4.40 -15.57 0.99
N GLY A 97 3.17 -15.90 1.35
CA GLY A 97 2.02 -15.84 0.44
C GLY A 97 1.40 -14.45 0.27
N GLY A 98 1.73 -13.49 1.13
CA GLY A 98 1.09 -12.18 1.20
C GLY A 98 1.63 -11.14 0.21
N ILE A 99 2.09 -11.55 -0.98
CA ILE A 99 2.72 -10.66 -1.96
C ILE A 99 1.76 -10.34 -3.11
N SER A 100 1.68 -9.06 -3.48
CA SER A 100 0.87 -8.59 -4.61
C SER A 100 1.57 -7.47 -5.37
N ARG A 101 1.50 -7.51 -6.71
CA ARG A 101 2.04 -6.46 -7.59
C ARG A 101 1.22 -5.17 -7.61
N TYR A 102 0.04 -5.16 -6.99
CA TYR A 102 -0.84 -3.99 -6.97
C TYR A 102 -0.62 -3.10 -5.75
N ALA A 103 0.11 -3.59 -4.74
CA ALA A 103 0.57 -2.79 -3.62
C ALA A 103 1.64 -1.78 -4.08
N ASP A 104 1.77 -0.67 -3.37
CA ASP A 104 2.74 0.39 -3.66
C ASP A 104 4.11 0.08 -3.06
N ALA A 105 4.13 -0.66 -1.94
CA ALA A 105 5.36 -1.12 -1.29
C ALA A 105 5.11 -2.39 -0.45
N ILE A 106 6.18 -2.98 0.06
CA ILE A 106 6.18 -4.03 1.07
C ILE A 106 7.17 -3.68 2.17
N PHE A 107 6.79 -3.87 3.43
CA PHE A 107 7.77 -3.87 4.52
C PHE A 107 8.54 -5.18 4.51
N PHE A 108 9.78 -5.11 4.01
CA PHE A 108 10.69 -6.24 4.01
C PHE A 108 11.34 -6.38 5.39
N MET A 109 10.67 -7.13 6.27
CA MET A 109 11.03 -7.29 7.69
C MET A 109 11.58 -8.68 8.00
N SER A 110 12.43 -8.77 9.01
CA SER A 110 12.75 -10.03 9.68
C SER A 110 11.64 -10.31 10.70
N LEU A 111 11.00 -11.47 10.57
CA LEU A 111 10.01 -11.97 11.53
C LEU A 111 10.66 -12.87 12.58
#